data_AF-A0A3D1QAS8-F1
#
_entry.id   AF-A0A3D1QAS8-F1
#
_cell.length_a   1.000
_cell.length_b   1.000
_cell.length_c   1.000
_cell.angle_alpha   90.00
_cell.angle_beta   90.00
_cell.angle_gamma   90.00
#
_symmetry.space_group_name_H-M   'P 1'
#
loop_
_entity.id
_entity.type
_entity.pdbx_description
1 polymer ?
#
loop_
_entity_poly.entity_id
_entity_poly.type
_entity_poly.pdbx_seq_one_letter_code
_entity_poly.pdbx_strand_id
1 'polypeptide(L)'
;MSMEIYTIFDEFTNRLSTCAPVTITFSVESLEDAIKFIMKDEFRTIEVLDPAELNLSRLEVARLFSKINEGLQSYRVYLEKKIDNWK
;
A
#
# COMPACT_ATOMS: atom_id res chain seq x y z
N MET A 1 -16.36 -6.55 -11.85
CA MET A 1 -14.97 -6.98 -12.06
C MET A 1 -14.82 -8.35 -11.43
N SER A 2 -14.51 -9.37 -12.23
CA SER A 2 -14.29 -10.73 -11.74
C SER A 2 -13.05 -10.75 -10.84
N MET A 3 -13.17 -11.32 -9.65
CA MET A 3 -12.06 -11.66 -8.77
C MET A 3 -11.24 -12.78 -9.44
N GLU A 4 -10.40 -12.42 -10.41
CA GLU A 4 -9.57 -13.39 -11.10
C GLU A 4 -8.50 -13.88 -10.14
N ILE A 5 -8.49 -15.20 -9.96
CA ILE A 5 -7.53 -15.90 -9.13
C ILE A 5 -6.16 -15.74 -9.80
N TYR A 6 -5.20 -15.17 -9.08
CA TYR A 6 -3.85 -14.93 -9.60
C TYR A 6 -2.83 -15.80 -8.88
N THR A 7 -1.74 -16.13 -9.56
CA THR A 7 -0.67 -16.96 -8.99
C THR A 7 0.53 -16.09 -8.69
N ILE A 8 0.99 -16.12 -7.44
CA ILE A 8 2.19 -15.44 -7.00
C ILE A 8 3.29 -16.49 -6.86
N PHE A 9 4.45 -16.22 -7.44
CA PHE A 9 5.65 -16.99 -7.15
C PHE A 9 6.26 -16.48 -5.85
N ASP A 10 6.30 -17.34 -4.83
CA ASP A 10 6.97 -17.04 -3.58
C ASP A 10 8.41 -17.54 -3.64
N GLU A 11 9.35 -16.61 -3.75
CA GLU A 11 10.79 -16.90 -3.83
C GLU A 11 11.35 -17.51 -2.54
N PHE A 12 10.70 -17.30 -1.38
CA PHE A 12 11.16 -17.86 -0.10
C PHE A 12 10.81 -19.34 0.05
N THR A 13 9.65 -19.76 -0.48
CA THR A 13 9.19 -21.16 -0.39
C THR A 13 9.39 -21.93 -1.70
N ASN A 14 9.84 -21.26 -2.76
CA ASN A 14 10.03 -21.78 -4.11
C ASN A 14 8.76 -22.46 -4.65
N ARG A 15 7.58 -21.88 -4.35
CA ARG A 15 6.27 -22.43 -4.68
C ARG A 15 5.38 -21.40 -5.36
N LEU A 16 4.50 -21.91 -6.23
CA LEU A 16 3.42 -21.14 -6.84
C LEU A 16 2.22 -21.15 -5.90
N SER A 17 1.90 -19.98 -5.35
CA SER A 17 0.76 -19.77 -4.47
C SER A 17 -0.39 -19.19 -5.27
N THR A 18 -1.53 -19.88 -5.25
CA THR A 18 -2.77 -19.42 -5.90
C THR A 18 -3.57 -18.59 -4.91
N CYS A 19 -3.82 -17.32 -5.21
CA CYS A 19 -4.46 -16.37 -4.31
C CYS A 19 -5.80 -15.90 -4.88
N ALA A 20 -6.84 -15.88 -4.04
CA ALA A 20 -8.08 -15.16 -4.33
C ALA A 20 -7.91 -13.69 -3.92
N PRO A 21 -8.22 -12.71 -4.80
CA PRO A 21 -8.02 -11.31 -4.49
C PRO A 21 -9.00 -10.84 -3.41
N VAL A 22 -8.50 -10.12 -2.42
CA VAL A 22 -9.30 -9.47 -1.37
C VAL A 22 -9.39 -7.99 -1.69
N THR A 23 -10.61 -7.50 -1.90
CA THR A 23 -10.86 -6.08 -2.13
C THR A 23 -11.30 -5.42 -0.83
N ILE A 24 -10.61 -4.34 -0.43
CA ILE A 24 -10.98 -3.52 0.72
C ILE A 24 -11.38 -2.15 0.19
N THR A 25 -12.64 -1.76 0.43
CA THR A 25 -13.13 -0.42 0.12
C THR A 25 -13.29 0.34 1.42
N PHE A 26 -12.68 1.51 1.51
CA PHE A 26 -12.77 2.38 2.67
C PHE A 26 -12.92 3.83 2.22
N SER A 27 -13.65 4.62 3.00
CA SER A 27 -13.81 6.05 2.77
C SER A 27 -12.90 6.80 3.74
N VAL A 28 -12.22 7.81 3.23
CA VAL A 28 -11.39 8.73 4.02
C VAL A 28 -11.79 10.16 3.73
N GLU A 29 -11.58 11.02 4.72
CA GLU A 29 -11.78 12.46 4.56
C GLU A 29 -10.60 13.13 3.84
N SER A 30 -9.39 12.58 3.99
CA SER A 30 -8.17 13.11 3.36
C SER A 30 -7.34 11.99 2.71
N LEU A 31 -6.68 12.33 1.58
CA LEU A 31 -5.76 11.39 0.92
C LEU A 31 -4.54 11.06 1.80
N GLU A 32 -4.19 11.96 2.71
CA GLU A 32 -3.10 11.79 3.68
C GLU A 32 -3.34 10.56 4.60
N ASP A 33 -4.59 10.34 5.00
CA ASP A 33 -4.94 9.18 5.83
C ASP A 33 -4.97 7.87 5.05
N ALA A 34 -5.33 7.92 3.76
CA ALA A 34 -5.27 6.75 2.89
C ALA A 34 -3.83 6.23 2.69
N ILE A 35 -2.83 7.11 2.62
CA ILE A 35 -1.42 6.70 2.42
C ILE A 35 -0.97 5.70 3.48
N LYS A 36 -1.31 5.91 4.75
CA LYS A 36 -0.90 5.02 5.85
C LYS A 36 -1.40 3.60 5.64
N PHE A 37 -2.57 3.46 5.02
CA PHE A 37 -3.18 2.17 4.73
C PHE A 37 -2.54 1.54 3.48
N ILE A 38 -2.36 2.35 2.44
CA ILE A 38 -1.86 1.92 1.14
C ILE A 38 -0.38 1.48 1.19
N MET A 39 0.43 2.06 2.09
CA MET A 39 1.86 1.76 2.17
C MET A 39 2.21 0.37 2.75
N LYS A 40 1.23 -0.50 3.01
CA LYS A 40 1.51 -1.88 3.40
C LYS A 40 1.77 -2.76 2.17
N ASP A 41 2.71 -3.70 2.31
CA ASP A 41 3.10 -4.65 1.25
C ASP A 41 1.94 -5.54 0.74
N GLU A 42 0.86 -5.65 1.51
CA GLU A 42 -0.30 -6.47 1.12
C GLU A 42 -1.13 -5.84 0.00
N PHE A 43 -1.06 -4.52 -0.19
CA PHE A 43 -1.84 -3.80 -1.20
C PHE A 43 -1.11 -3.75 -2.54
N ARG A 44 -1.63 -4.50 -3.52
CA ARG A 44 -1.05 -4.60 -4.88
C ARG A 44 -1.64 -3.60 -5.87
N THR A 45 -2.93 -3.30 -5.73
CA THR A 45 -3.66 -2.42 -6.64
C THR A 45 -4.50 -1.46 -5.81
N ILE A 46 -4.39 -0.17 -6.13
CA ILE A 46 -5.13 0.90 -5.48
C ILE A 46 -5.96 1.57 -6.56
N GLU A 47 -7.26 1.71 -6.29
CA GLU A 47 -8.21 2.37 -7.18
C GLU A 47 -8.99 3.42 -6.38
N VAL A 48 -9.07 4.64 -6.92
CA VAL A 48 -9.92 5.70 -6.36
C VAL A 48 -11.28 5.58 -7.03
N LEU A 49 -12.30 5.23 -6.25
CA LEU A 49 -13.66 5.03 -6.77
C LEU A 49 -14.44 6.34 -6.89
N ASP A 50 -14.22 7.27 -5.96
CA ASP A 50 -14.85 8.58 -5.89
C ASP A 50 -13.96 9.51 -5.06
N PRO A 51 -13.90 10.82 -5.34
CA PRO A 51 -14.49 11.55 -6.47
C PRO A 51 -13.74 11.34 -7.80
N ALA A 52 -14.42 11.57 -8.92
CA ALA A 52 -13.84 11.47 -10.27
C ALA A 52 -12.67 12.45 -10.50
N GLU A 53 -12.69 13.60 -9.83
CA GLU A 53 -11.63 14.60 -9.84
C GLU A 53 -11.19 14.91 -8.42
N LEU A 54 -9.87 14.92 -8.20
CA LEU A 54 -9.27 15.14 -6.89
C LEU A 54 -8.55 16.48 -6.89
N ASN A 55 -9.11 17.46 -6.17
CA ASN A 55 -8.56 18.80 -6.06
C ASN A 55 -7.75 18.91 -4.76
N LEU A 56 -6.42 19.05 -4.88
CA LEU A 56 -5.52 19.23 -3.74
C LEU A 56 -4.98 20.65 -3.70
N SER A 57 -5.10 21.29 -2.54
CA SER A 57 -4.41 22.54 -2.25
C SER A 57 -2.89 22.32 -2.14
N ARG A 58 -2.13 23.40 -2.29
CA ARG A 58 -0.67 23.37 -2.12
C ARG A 58 -0.23 22.81 -0.75
N LEU A 59 -1.02 23.07 0.30
CA LEU A 59 -0.75 22.58 1.64
C LEU A 59 -0.97 21.06 1.72
N GLU A 60 -2.05 20.56 1.14
CA GLU A 60 -2.38 19.13 1.12
C GLU A 60 -1.35 18.34 0.31
N VAL A 61 -0.91 18.87 -0.83
CA VAL A 61 0.19 18.27 -1.61
C VAL A 61 1.47 18.18 -0.79
N ALA A 62 1.84 19.24 -0.06
CA ALA A 62 3.04 19.21 0.78
C ALA A 62 2.92 18.18 1.92
N ARG A 63 1.75 18.09 2.57
CA ARG A 63 1.47 17.08 3.60
C ARG A 63 1.52 15.66 3.04
N LEU A 64 0.96 15.46 1.85
CA LEU A 64 1.00 14.19 1.12
C LEU A 64 2.44 13.71 0.94
N PHE A 65 3.32 14.57 0.40
CA PHE A 65 4.72 14.24 0.21
C PHE A 65 5.44 13.96 1.54
N SER A 66 5.12 14.72 2.60
CA SER A 66 5.66 14.46 3.93
C SER A 66 5.28 13.07 4.44
N LYS A 67 4.01 12.66 4.30
CA LYS A 67 3.55 11.31 4.71
C LYS A 67 4.14 10.19 3.89
N ILE A 68 4.29 10.37 2.59
CA ILE A 68 5.01 9.41 1.76
C ILE A 68 6.44 9.24 2.26
N ASN A 69 7.15 10.35 2.54
CA ASN A 69 8.51 10.26 3.03
C ASN A 69 8.57 9.57 4.42
N GLU A 70 7.67 9.93 5.35
CA GLU A 70 7.57 9.27 6.67
C GLU A 70 7.33 7.76 6.54
N GLY A 71 6.43 7.36 5.64
CA GLY A 71 6.13 5.95 5.40
C GLY A 71 7.30 5.19 4.77
N LEU A 72 8.03 5.80 3.84
CA LEU A 72 9.25 5.22 3.26
C LEU A 72 10.34 5.01 4.33
N GLN A 73 10.56 6.01 5.21
CA GLN A 73 11.53 5.86 6.31
C GLN A 73 11.10 4.75 7.28
N SER A 74 9.80 4.71 7.63
CA SER A 74 9.25 3.68 8.51
C SER A 74 9.40 2.27 7.92
N TYR A 75 9.12 2.12 6.63
CA TYR A 75 9.30 0.87 5.91
C TYR A 75 10.77 0.45 5.86
N ARG A 76 11.69 1.40 5.63
CA ARG A 76 13.13 1.11 5.65
C ARG A 76 13.60 0.59 7.02
N VAL A 77 13.18 1.23 8.11
CA VAL A 77 13.46 0.77 9.48
C VAL A 77 12.85 -0.60 9.77
N TYR A 78 11.63 -0.87 9.27
CA TYR A 78 11.01 -2.18 9.38
C TYR A 78 11.84 -3.27 8.69
N LEU A 79 12.32 -2.99 7.47
CA LEU A 79 13.19 -3.91 6.73
C LEU A 79 14.53 -4.14 7.44
N GLU A 80 15.17 -3.09 7.95
CA GLU A 80 16.42 -3.18 8.73
C GLU A 80 16.25 -4.11 9.94
N LYS A 81 15.17 -3.93 10.72
CA LYS A 81 14.85 -4.80 11.87
C LYS A 81 14.57 -6.25 11.45
N LYS A 82 13.89 -6.45 10.32
CA LYS A 82 13.62 -7.79 9.80
C LYS A 82 14.93 -8.50 9.44
N ILE A 83 15.88 -7.79 8.82
CA ILE A 83 17.21 -8.32 8.49
C ILE A 83 18.01 -8.66 9.75
N ASP A 84 18.03 -7.77 10.75
CA ASP A 84 18.77 -8.02 11.99
C ASP A 84 18.19 -9.19 12.79
N ASN A 85 16.87 -9.37 12.81
CA ASN A 85 16.22 -10.51 13.45
C ASN A 85 16.42 -11.85 12.70
N TRP A 86 16.93 -11.82 11.47
CA TRP A 86 17.21 -13.01 10.67
C TRP A 86 18.68 -13.44 10.72
N LYS A 87 19.54 -12.71 11.47
CA LYS A 87 20.88 -13.14 11.87
C LYS A 87 20.85 -13.95 13.17
#